data_AF-A0A7C2EM53-F1
#
_entry.id   AF-A0A7C2EM53-F1
#
_cell.length_a   1.000
_cell.length_b   1.000
_cell.length_c   1.000
_cell.angle_alpha   90.00
_cell.angle_beta   90.00
_cell.angle_gamma   90.00
#
_symmetry.space_group_name_H-M   'P 1'
#
loop_
_entity.id
_entity.type
_entity.pdbx_description
1 polymer ?
#
loop_
_entity_poly.entity_id
_entity_poly.type
_entity_poly.pdbx_seq_one_letter_code
_entity_poly.pdbx_strand_id
1 'polypeptide(L)' 'MVPERWKRIEMLFESALEREPEERAAFLKRECGGDDSLREVVESLLAHHQPTGQFITTLVHD' A
#
# COMPACT_ATOMS: atom_id res chain seq x y z
N MET A 1 -5.70 -2.04 20.53
CA MET A 1 -4.99 -1.22 19.51
C MET A 1 -5.04 0.22 19.98
N VAL A 2 -3.89 0.89 20.03
CA VAL A 2 -3.79 2.28 20.50
C VAL A 2 -4.37 3.20 19.41
N PRO A 3 -5.31 4.12 19.72
CA PRO A 3 -5.99 4.96 18.71
C PRO A 3 -5.04 5.70 17.76
N GLU A 4 -3.90 6.13 18.28
CA GLU A 4 -2.85 6.84 17.56
C GLU A 4 -2.19 5.97 16.49
N ARG A 5 -2.02 4.67 16.76
CA ARG A 5 -1.45 3.72 15.79
C ARG A 5 -2.41 3.50 14.63
N TRP A 6 -3.71 3.42 14.90
CA TRP A 6 -4.72 3.26 13.85
C TRP A 6 -4.80 4.48 12.93
N LYS A 7 -4.79 5.70 13.49
CA LYS A 7 -4.72 6.93 12.69
C LYS A 7 -3.51 6.97 11.75
N ARG A 8 -2.36 6.49 12.23
CA ARG A 8 -1.14 6.44 11.39
C ARG A 8 -1.25 5.41 10.27
N ILE A 9 -1.85 4.25 10.53
CA ILE A 9 -2.15 3.24 9.51
C ILE A 9 -3.07 3.84 8.44
N GLU A 10 -4.14 4.50 8.85
CA GLU A 10 -5.14 5.11 7.96
C GLU A 10 -4.51 6.19 7.05
N MET A 11 -3.74 7.12 7.62
CA MET A 11 -3.04 8.15 6.84
C MET A 11 -2.06 7.56 5.81
N LEU A 12 -1.30 6.52 6.20
CA LEU A 12 -0.37 5.86 5.29
C LEU A 12 -1.08 5.09 4.18
N PHE A 13 -2.20 4.44 4.52
CA PHE A 13 -3.04 3.72 3.58
C PHE A 13 -3.63 4.66 2.53
N GLU A 14 -4.30 5.74 2.95
CA GLU A 14 -4.87 6.74 2.03
C GLU A 14 -3.78 7.37 1.14
N SER A 15 -2.66 7.78 1.73
CA SER A 15 -1.53 8.34 0.96
C SER A 15 -0.95 7.34 -0.04
N ALA A 16 -0.93 6.05 0.29
CA ALA A 16 -0.47 5.02 -0.62
C ALA A 16 -1.47 4.75 -1.74
N LEU A 17 -2.78 4.90 -1.51
CA LEU A 17 -3.79 4.76 -2.57
C LEU A 17 -3.67 5.81 -3.67
N GLU A 18 -3.23 7.03 -3.34
CA GLU A 18 -2.98 8.10 -4.30
C GLU A 18 -1.74 7.87 -5.19
N ARG A 19 -0.97 6.81 -4.91
CA ARG A 19 0.28 6.48 -5.61
C ARG A 19 0.14 5.23 -6.46
N GLU A 20 0.99 5.13 -7.48
CA GLU A 20 1.08 3.94 -8.31
C GLU A 20 1.56 2.72 -7.49
N PRO A 21 1.09 1.49 -7.79
CA PRO A 21 1.44 0.28 -7.04
C PRO A 21 2.95 0.10 -6.81
N GLU A 22 3.75 0.45 -7.81
CA GLU A 22 5.21 0.34 -7.81
C GLU A 22 5.88 1.33 -6.84
N GLU A 23 5.28 2.51 -6.62
CA GLU A 23 5.80 3.55 -5.74
C GLU A 23 5.41 3.35 -4.27
N ARG A 24 4.32 2.61 -4.01
CA ARG A 24 3.78 2.37 -2.66
C ARG A 24 4.80 1.72 -1.73
N ALA A 25 5.53 0.71 -2.22
CA ALA A 25 6.52 0.02 -1.40
C ALA A 25 7.68 0.95 -0.96
N ALA A 26 8.17 1.79 -1.87
CA ALA A 26 9.21 2.77 -1.57
C ALA A 26 8.71 3.87 -0.63
N PHE A 27 7.48 4.33 -0.82
CA PHE A 27 6.80 5.28 0.06
C PHE A 27 6.67 4.73 1.49
N LEU A 28 6.10 3.54 1.65
CA LEU A 28 5.88 2.95 2.98
C LEU A 28 7.20 2.68 3.70
N LYS A 29 8.24 2.21 2.99
CA LYS A 29 9.58 2.03 3.57
C LYS A 29 10.14 3.33 4.16
N ARG A 30 9.92 4.46 3.49
CA ARG A 30 10.36 5.78 3.96
C ARG A 30 9.53 6.27 5.15
N GLU A 31 8.20 6.24 5.05
CA GLU A 31 7.30 6.84 6.05
C GLU A 31 7.14 5.99 7.33
N CYS A 32 7.34 4.67 7.23
CA CYS A 32 7.35 3.78 8.39
C CYS A 32 8.66 3.87 9.18
N GLY A 33 9.73 4.42 8.60
CA GLY A 33 10.99 4.68 9.31
C GLY A 33 11.62 3.45 9.96
N GLY A 34 11.37 2.25 9.43
CA GLY A 34 11.84 0.98 10.01
C GLY A 34 10.83 0.27 10.93
N ASP A 35 9.64 0.80 11.14
CA ASP A 35 8.53 0.05 11.76
C ASP A 35 7.93 -0.93 10.73
N ASP A 36 8.58 -2.08 10.59
CA ASP A 36 8.16 -3.13 9.65
C ASP A 36 6.75 -3.66 9.98
N SER A 37 6.38 -3.75 11.26
CA SER A 37 5.03 -4.17 11.66
C SER A 37 3.97 -3.17 11.25
N LEU A 38 4.26 -1.86 11.26
CA LEU A 38 3.36 -0.84 10.71
C LEU A 38 3.23 -0.97 9.19
N ARG A 39 4.36 -1.17 8.49
CA ARG A 39 4.38 -1.35 7.05
C ARG A 39 3.55 -2.57 6.62
N GLU A 40 3.78 -3.72 7.24
CA GLU A 40 3.09 -4.98 6.90
C GLU A 40 1.57 -4.86 7.04
N VAL A 41 1.09 -4.13 8.05
CA VAL A 41 -0.34 -3.90 8.24
C VAL A 41 -0.90 -3.05 7.10
N VAL A 42 -0.21 -1.96 6.72
CA VAL A 42 -0.66 -1.10 5.62
C VAL A 42 -0.59 -1.82 4.27
N GLU A 43 0.48 -2.58 4.02
CA GLU A 43 0.62 -3.40 2.80
C GLU A 43 -0.48 -4.46 2.69
N SER A 44 -0.82 -5.10 3.81
CA SER A 44 -1.94 -6.04 3.86
C SER A 44 -3.26 -5.35 3.54
N LEU A 45 -3.52 -4.14 4.08
CA LEU A 45 -4.73 -3.38 3.76
C LEU A 45 -4.79 -3.01 2.28
N LEU A 46 -3.67 -2.55 1.70
CA LEU A 46 -3.58 -2.24 0.27
C LEU A 46 -3.84 -3.46 -0.60
N ALA A 47 -3.28 -4.62 -0.26
CA ALA A 47 -3.49 -5.87 -1.00
C ALA A 47 -4.96 -6.31 -1.01
N HIS A 48 -5.69 -6.12 0.09
CA HIS A 48 -7.13 -6.41 0.15
C HIS A 48 -7.99 -5.32 -0.50
N HIS A 49 -7.49 -4.08 -0.60
CA HIS A 49 -8.21 -2.97 -1.23
C HIS A 49 -8.04 -2.93 -2.75
N GLN A 50 -6.98 -3.53 -3.30
CA GLN A 50 -6.80 -3.60 -4.75
C GLN A 50 -8.01 -4.29 -5.38
N PRO A 51 -8.86 -3.57 -6.14
CA PRO A 51 -9.84 -4.25 -6.96
C PRO A 51 -9.04 -5.04 -7.98
N THR A 52 -9.32 -6.34 -8.08
CA THR A 52 -8.79 -7.26 -9.08
C THR A 52 -8.97 -6.65 -10.48
N GLY A 53 -8.01 -5.84 -10.93
CA GLY A 53 -8.21 -4.87 -12.00
C GLY A 53 -7.01 -4.67 -12.91
N GLN A 54 -6.00 -5.54 -12.82
CA GLN A 54 -4.89 -5.56 -13.76
C GLN A 54 -4.40 -7.00 -13.98
N PHE A 55 -5.31 -7.84 -14.46
CA PHE A 55 -4.92 -8.99 -15.25
C PHE A 55 -4.72 -8.51 -16.69
N ILE A 56 -3.45 -8.48 -17.11
CA ILE A 56 -2.98 -8.62 -18.50
C ILE A 56 -3.58 -7.67 -19.56
N THR A 57 -3.05 -6.45 -19.65
CA THR A 57 -2.92 -5.77 -20.96
C THR A 57 -1.46 -5.78 -21.39
N THR A 58 -0.99 -6.96 -21.78
CA THR A 58 -0.02 -7.01 -22.88
C THR A 58 -0.68 -7.87 -23.93
N LEU A 59 -1.39 -7.14 -24.79
CA LEU A 59 -2.03 -7.57 -26.01
C LEU A 59 -1.10 -8.52 -26.78
N VAL A 60 -1.64 -9.68 -27.15
CA VAL A 60 -1.16 -10.48 -28.27
C VAL A 60 -0.92 -9.58 -29.50
N HIS A 61 0.34 -9.48 -29.93
CA HIS A 61 0.69 -9.13 -31.31
C HIS A 61 2.07 -9.69 -31.67
N ASP A 62 2.10 -10.98 -32.01
CA ASP A 62 2.38 -11.49 -33.37
C ASP A 62 1.96 -12.97 -33.43
#